data_AF-A0A128F491-F1
#
_entry.id   AF-A0A128F491-F1
#
_cell.length_a   1.000
_cell.length_b   1.000
_cell.length_c   1.000
_cell.angle_alpha   90.00
_cell.angle_beta   90.00
_cell.angle_gamma   90.00
#
_symmetry.space_group_name_H-M   'P 1'
#
loop_
_entity.id
_entity.type
_entity.pdbx_description
1 polymer ?
#
loop_
_entity_poly.entity_id
_entity_poly.type
_entity_poly.pdbx_seq_one_letter_code
_entity_poly.pdbx_strand_id
1 'polypeptide(L)'
;MSQRLFFVIAVLTITIGLLGLTGMFRFNQTPIVDTSVPTFQVAQLQTPLKKGDILTRENVRYFRVKEQKAMQNGIAQDTRLEIVGGMIAAKDISNISYITQNDFISPGDPGYIEAAIKPGMTPYSFSLTNRDFLGSGIAVGDYIDVLVLTSDDQNIGESGRNRSINSFRTLSVSPLLNNVKILAIEGDNKPNSDSLPITIELAREQVGKMVIARRIGIIEVVKSLSQSAAISMNADTHDVLPNFKSVIEIRGQNKAFN
;
A
#
# COMPACT_ATOMS: atom_id res chain seq x y z
N MET A 1 -10.65 34.00 92.70
CA MET A 1 -11.39 33.03 91.85
C MET A 1 -10.39 31.97 91.42
N SER A 2 -10.62 30.71 91.78
CA SER A 2 -9.59 29.67 91.90
C SER A 2 -9.11 29.12 90.55
N GLN A 3 -7.78 28.98 90.38
CA GLN A 3 -7.10 28.39 89.22
C GLN A 3 -7.68 27.03 88.78
N ARG A 4 -8.29 26.30 89.72
CA ARG A 4 -9.00 25.03 89.47
C ARG A 4 -10.21 25.19 88.56
N LEU A 5 -10.91 26.33 88.61
CA LEU A 5 -12.10 26.60 87.79
C LEU A 5 -11.73 26.82 86.32
N PHE A 6 -10.64 27.53 86.05
CA PHE A 6 -10.11 27.72 84.69
C PHE A 6 -9.65 26.39 84.07
N PHE A 7 -9.05 25.50 84.87
CA PHE A 7 -8.61 24.20 84.38
C PHE A 7 -9.78 23.31 83.94
N VAL A 8 -10.88 23.32 84.69
CA VAL A 8 -12.09 22.54 84.35
C VAL A 8 -12.73 23.07 83.07
N ILE A 9 -12.83 24.39 82.90
CA ILE A 9 -13.41 25.01 81.69
C ILE A 9 -12.53 24.73 80.45
N ALA A 10 -11.21 24.77 80.59
CA ALA A 10 -10.29 24.46 79.49
C ALA A 10 -10.43 23.01 79.01
N VAL A 11 -10.50 22.05 79.94
CA VAL A 11 -10.71 20.64 79.61
C VAL A 11 -12.05 20.42 78.91
N LEU A 12 -13.12 21.06 79.40
CA LEU A 12 -14.46 20.96 78.80
C LEU A 12 -14.49 21.52 77.37
N THR A 13 -13.74 22.60 77.11
CA THR A 13 -13.69 23.23 75.78
C THR A 13 -12.93 22.35 74.79
N ILE A 14 -11.85 21.70 75.22
CA ILE A 14 -11.07 20.77 74.40
C ILE A 14 -11.90 19.53 74.05
N THR A 15 -12.65 18.97 75.00
CA THR A 15 -13.48 17.79 74.73
C THR A 15 -14.64 18.08 73.78
N ILE A 16 -15.28 19.25 73.91
CA ILE A 16 -16.33 19.71 72.97
C ILE A 16 -15.72 19.97 71.58
N GLY A 17 -14.55 20.60 71.50
CA GLY A 17 -13.84 20.79 70.24
C GLY A 17 -13.50 19.47 69.55
N LEU A 18 -13.00 18.49 70.31
CA LEU A 18 -12.64 17.17 69.80
C LEU A 18 -13.87 16.40 69.31
N LEU A 19 -15.00 16.48 70.03
CA LEU A 19 -16.27 15.87 69.59
C LEU A 19 -16.84 16.55 68.34
N GLY A 20 -16.78 17.87 68.23
CA GLY A 20 -17.22 18.62 67.03
C GLY A 20 -16.44 18.25 65.76
N LEU A 21 -15.14 17.99 65.90
CA LEU A 21 -14.28 17.53 64.81
C LEU A 21 -14.69 16.15 64.26
N THR A 22 -15.18 15.24 65.10
CA THR A 22 -15.58 13.90 64.62
C THR A 22 -16.89 13.89 63.81
N GLY A 23 -17.74 14.91 63.99
CA GLY A 23 -19.02 15.04 63.27
C GLY A 23 -18.91 15.73 61.90
N MET A 24 -17.95 16.66 61.73
CA MET A 24 -17.88 17.51 60.52
C MET A 24 -17.12 16.89 59.35
N PHE A 25 -16.32 15.84 59.58
CA PHE A 25 -15.52 15.17 58.55
C PHE A 25 -16.16 13.90 57.99
N ARG A 26 -17.49 13.82 57.97
CA ARG A 26 -18.17 12.87 57.08
C ARG A 26 -18.25 13.47 55.69
N PHE A 27 -17.14 13.39 54.96
CA PHE A 27 -17.16 13.50 53.51
C PHE A 27 -18.08 12.39 53.00
N ASN A 28 -19.32 12.74 52.66
CA ASN A 28 -20.12 11.90 51.78
C ASN A 28 -19.41 11.91 50.43
N GLN A 29 -18.45 10.99 50.28
CA GLN A 29 -18.03 10.53 48.97
C GLN A 29 -19.27 9.93 48.34
N THR A 30 -20.06 10.74 47.62
CA THR A 30 -20.97 10.21 46.64
C THR A 30 -20.10 9.35 45.72
N PRO A 31 -20.31 8.02 45.67
CA PRO A 31 -19.58 7.21 44.72
C PRO A 31 -19.87 7.82 43.36
N ILE A 32 -18.81 8.26 42.68
CA ILE A 32 -18.86 8.70 41.31
C ILE A 32 -19.16 7.42 40.54
N VAL A 33 -20.45 7.12 40.35
CA VAL A 33 -20.88 6.07 39.43
C VAL A 33 -20.46 6.56 38.08
N ASP A 34 -19.31 6.06 37.62
CA ASP A 34 -18.76 6.32 36.30
C ASP A 34 -19.78 5.79 35.29
N THR A 35 -20.74 6.63 34.92
CA THR A 35 -21.72 6.36 33.87
C THR A 35 -21.01 6.61 32.55
N SER A 36 -19.91 5.90 32.35
CA SER A 36 -19.23 5.78 31.07
C SER A 36 -20.23 5.13 30.13
N VAL A 37 -21.00 5.95 29.40
CA VAL A 37 -21.87 5.47 28.34
C VAL A 37 -20.99 4.66 27.40
N PRO A 38 -21.25 3.36 27.22
CA PRO A 38 -20.40 2.52 26.39
C PRO A 38 -20.32 3.12 24.98
N THR A 39 -19.10 3.24 24.48
CA THR A 39 -18.82 3.75 23.14
C THR A 39 -18.05 2.70 22.37
N PHE A 40 -18.31 2.61 21.07
CA PHE A 40 -17.54 1.80 20.15
C PHE A 40 -16.74 2.68 19.20
N GLN A 41 -15.53 2.25 18.90
CA GLN A 41 -14.73 2.80 17.82
C GLN A 41 -15.30 2.34 16.48
N VAL A 42 -15.52 3.29 15.57
CA VAL A 42 -16.04 3.06 14.23
C VAL A 42 -15.13 3.70 13.20
N ALA A 43 -15.18 3.18 11.97
CA ALA A 43 -14.44 3.69 10.84
C ALA A 43 -15.39 4.20 9.75
N GLN A 44 -15.00 5.27 9.07
CA GLN A 44 -15.65 5.79 7.87
C GLN A 44 -14.59 6.22 6.85
N LEU A 45 -14.99 6.36 5.59
CA LEU A 45 -14.14 6.90 4.55
C LEU A 45 -14.17 8.44 4.54
N GLN A 46 -13.06 9.08 4.21
CA GLN A 46 -13.02 10.53 3.97
C GLN A 46 -13.64 10.88 2.61
N THR A 47 -13.35 10.05 1.59
CA THR A 47 -13.84 10.14 0.23
C THR A 47 -14.54 8.82 -0.17
N PRO A 48 -15.66 8.88 -0.92
CA PRO A 48 -16.36 7.68 -1.35
C PRO A 48 -15.48 6.82 -2.26
N LEU A 49 -15.64 5.51 -2.20
CA LEU A 49 -14.94 4.53 -3.05
C LEU A 49 -15.96 3.77 -3.88
N LYS A 50 -15.66 3.56 -5.16
CA LYS A 50 -16.40 2.64 -6.02
C LYS A 50 -15.83 1.24 -5.88
N LYS A 51 -16.61 0.24 -6.27
CA LYS A 51 -16.13 -1.14 -6.39
C LYS A 51 -14.84 -1.18 -7.22
N GLY A 52 -13.81 -1.82 -6.68
CA GLY A 52 -12.49 -1.98 -7.30
C GLY A 52 -11.50 -0.81 -7.04
N ASP A 53 -11.96 0.28 -6.43
CA ASP A 53 -11.07 1.38 -6.02
C ASP A 53 -10.18 0.95 -4.84
N ILE A 54 -8.95 1.46 -4.81
CA ILE A 54 -7.95 1.13 -3.79
C ILE A 54 -8.27 1.86 -2.50
N LEU A 55 -8.27 1.12 -1.38
CA LEU A 55 -8.32 1.68 -0.03
C LEU A 55 -6.93 2.15 0.38
N THR A 56 -6.80 3.45 0.64
CA THR A 56 -5.59 4.02 1.25
C THR A 56 -5.82 4.28 2.74
N ARG A 57 -4.74 4.23 3.53
CA ARG A 57 -4.81 4.44 4.97
C ARG A 57 -5.28 5.85 5.31
N GLU A 58 -4.91 6.82 4.49
CA GLU A 58 -5.26 8.24 4.61
C GLU A 58 -6.75 8.46 4.36
N ASN A 59 -7.40 7.59 3.56
CA ASN A 59 -8.84 7.71 3.31
C ASN A 59 -9.70 7.17 4.45
N VAL A 60 -9.12 6.59 5.50
CA VAL A 60 -9.87 6.04 6.64
C VAL A 60 -9.83 7.00 7.83
N ARG A 61 -10.99 7.26 8.43
CA ARG A 61 -11.13 8.04 9.65
C ARG A 61 -11.76 7.21 10.75
N TYR A 62 -11.11 7.15 11.90
CA TYR A 62 -11.62 6.51 13.11
C TYR A 62 -12.21 7.55 14.08
N PHE A 63 -13.32 7.22 14.71
CA PHE A 63 -13.91 8.01 15.79
C PHE A 63 -14.79 7.13 16.68
N ARG A 64 -15.24 7.65 17.82
CA ARG A 64 -16.11 6.93 18.76
C ARG A 64 -17.55 7.38 18.66
N VAL A 65 -18.47 6.43 18.73
CA VAL A 65 -19.92 6.67 18.79
C VAL A 65 -20.54 5.89 19.95
N LYS A 66 -21.70 6.35 20.44
CA LYS A 66 -22.45 5.64 21.50
C LYS A 66 -22.86 4.24 21.02
N GLU A 67 -22.79 3.25 21.91
CA GLU A 67 -23.16 1.86 21.65
C GLU A 67 -24.51 1.73 20.94
N GLN A 68 -25.55 2.40 21.45
CA GLN A 68 -26.89 2.34 20.85
C GLN A 68 -26.90 2.73 19.36
N LYS A 69 -26.13 3.77 18.97
CA LYS A 69 -26.03 4.21 17.57
C LYS A 69 -25.18 3.25 16.74
N ALA A 70 -24.13 2.69 17.31
CA ALA A 70 -23.30 1.68 16.66
C ALA A 70 -24.09 0.40 16.35
N MET A 71 -24.83 -0.12 17.35
CA MET A 71 -25.66 -1.32 17.20
C MET A 71 -26.79 -1.13 16.17
N GLN A 72 -27.41 0.05 16.11
CA GLN A 72 -28.38 0.41 15.06
C GLN A 72 -27.78 0.34 13.65
N ASN A 73 -26.46 0.44 13.52
CA ASN A 73 -25.73 0.35 12.25
C ASN A 73 -24.97 -0.98 12.11
N GLY A 74 -25.32 -2.00 12.90
CA GLY A 74 -24.74 -3.34 12.81
C GLY A 74 -23.34 -3.48 13.42
N ILE A 75 -22.88 -2.51 14.21
CA ILE A 75 -21.56 -2.52 14.85
C ILE A 75 -21.73 -2.98 16.29
N ALA A 76 -21.30 -4.21 16.56
CA ALA A 76 -21.38 -4.85 17.88
C ALA A 76 -20.09 -4.72 18.71
N GLN A 77 -18.99 -4.28 18.10
CA GLN A 77 -17.69 -4.14 18.75
C GLN A 77 -16.84 -3.08 18.05
N ASP A 78 -15.71 -2.72 18.67
CA ASP A 78 -14.73 -1.81 18.08
C ASP A 78 -14.30 -2.27 16.68
N THR A 79 -14.42 -1.36 15.73
CA THR A 79 -13.98 -1.56 14.35
C THR A 79 -12.48 -1.32 14.26
N ARG A 80 -11.75 -2.37 13.84
CA ARG A 80 -10.34 -2.30 13.47
C ARG A 80 -10.18 -2.86 12.07
N LEU A 81 -9.61 -2.06 11.17
CA LEU A 81 -9.31 -2.50 9.81
C LEU A 81 -7.85 -2.86 9.70
N GLU A 82 -7.58 -4.02 9.15
CA GLU A 82 -6.23 -4.47 8.81
C GLU A 82 -5.90 -3.99 7.39
N ILE A 83 -5.45 -2.74 7.28
CA ILE A 83 -5.18 -2.11 5.98
C ILE A 83 -3.82 -2.57 5.46
N VAL A 84 -3.85 -3.38 4.41
CA VAL A 84 -2.70 -3.83 3.61
C VAL A 84 -2.65 -3.04 2.30
N GLY A 85 -1.44 -2.77 1.78
CA GLY A 85 -1.28 -2.09 0.50
C GLY A 85 -1.97 -2.86 -0.64
N GLY A 86 -2.70 -2.16 -1.50
CA GLY A 86 -3.43 -2.76 -2.63
C GLY A 86 -4.82 -3.30 -2.28
N MET A 87 -5.29 -3.17 -1.04
CA MET A 87 -6.67 -3.52 -0.68
C MET A 87 -7.68 -2.71 -1.50
N ILE A 88 -8.78 -3.34 -1.94
CA ILE A 88 -9.80 -2.70 -2.79
C ILE A 88 -11.20 -2.78 -2.17
N ALA A 89 -12.09 -1.86 -2.56
CA ALA A 89 -13.50 -1.90 -2.15
C ALA A 89 -14.26 -3.01 -2.89
N ALA A 90 -14.97 -3.87 -2.14
CA ALA A 90 -15.76 -4.98 -2.70
C ALA A 90 -17.05 -4.50 -3.39
N LYS A 91 -17.52 -3.31 -3.02
CA LYS A 91 -18.76 -2.66 -3.48
C LYS A 91 -18.58 -1.15 -3.47
N ASP A 92 -19.59 -0.42 -3.94
CA ASP A 92 -19.63 1.03 -3.79
C ASP A 92 -19.87 1.40 -2.32
N ILE A 93 -19.02 2.27 -1.76
CA ILE A 93 -19.04 2.67 -0.35
C ILE A 93 -19.10 4.19 -0.26
N SER A 94 -20.08 4.69 0.49
CA SER A 94 -20.23 6.11 0.76
C SER A 94 -19.31 6.56 1.90
N ASN A 95 -18.93 7.83 1.91
CA ASN A 95 -18.17 8.43 3.02
C ASN A 95 -18.97 8.58 4.33
N ILE A 96 -20.30 8.44 4.30
CA ILE A 96 -21.17 8.51 5.50
C ILE A 96 -21.49 7.13 6.09
N SER A 97 -21.24 6.05 5.37
CA SER A 97 -21.44 4.69 5.87
C SER A 97 -20.29 4.27 6.75
N TYR A 98 -20.58 3.55 7.82
CA TYR A 98 -19.54 2.85 8.58
C TYR A 98 -19.02 1.69 7.76
N ILE A 99 -17.71 1.49 7.83
CA ILE A 99 -16.99 0.45 7.08
C ILE A 99 -16.49 -0.63 8.03
N THR A 100 -16.39 -1.84 7.51
CA THR A 100 -15.91 -3.05 8.19
C THR A 100 -14.90 -3.76 7.31
N GLN A 101 -14.18 -4.75 7.86
CA GLN A 101 -13.20 -5.53 7.09
C GLN A 101 -13.84 -6.22 5.86
N ASN A 102 -15.10 -6.66 5.97
CA ASN A 102 -15.82 -7.35 4.91
C ASN A 102 -16.22 -6.46 3.73
N ASP A 103 -16.08 -5.13 3.86
CA ASP A 103 -16.34 -4.21 2.76
C ASP A 103 -15.15 -4.12 1.78
N PHE A 104 -14.04 -4.78 2.10
CA PHE A 104 -12.80 -4.75 1.34
C PHE A 104 -12.31 -6.16 0.97
N ILE A 105 -11.50 -6.23 -0.08
CA ILE A 105 -10.84 -7.45 -0.56
C ILE A 105 -9.34 -7.20 -0.54
N SER A 106 -8.58 -8.11 0.06
CA SER A 106 -7.13 -8.00 0.20
C SER A 106 -6.43 -8.63 -1.00
N PRO A 107 -5.24 -8.15 -1.38
CA PRO A 107 -4.39 -8.87 -2.33
C PRO A 107 -4.14 -10.30 -1.85
N GLY A 108 -4.36 -11.27 -2.74
CA GLY A 108 -4.23 -12.70 -2.42
C GLY A 108 -5.56 -13.38 -2.05
N ASP A 109 -6.62 -12.63 -1.76
CA ASP A 109 -7.94 -13.22 -1.55
C ASP A 109 -8.50 -13.79 -2.87
N PRO A 110 -9.27 -14.89 -2.82
CA PRO A 110 -9.96 -15.41 -4.00
C PRO A 110 -10.88 -14.35 -4.60
N GLY A 111 -10.79 -14.14 -5.91
CA GLY A 111 -11.61 -13.12 -6.58
C GLY A 111 -11.00 -11.71 -6.58
N TYR A 112 -9.82 -11.50 -5.98
CA TYR A 112 -9.19 -10.17 -5.93
C TYR A 112 -8.90 -9.64 -7.34
N ILE A 113 -8.29 -10.44 -8.22
CA ILE A 113 -7.89 -9.99 -9.57
C ILE A 113 -9.14 -9.58 -10.38
N GLU A 114 -10.22 -10.37 -10.29
CA GLU A 114 -11.48 -10.13 -10.97
C GLU A 114 -12.21 -8.87 -10.46
N ALA A 115 -12.04 -8.55 -9.17
CA ALA A 115 -12.59 -7.35 -8.57
C ALA A 115 -11.71 -6.11 -8.78
N ALA A 116 -10.39 -6.29 -8.87
CA ALA A 116 -9.40 -5.22 -9.02
C ALA A 116 -9.28 -4.71 -10.45
N ILE A 117 -9.66 -5.54 -11.43
CA ILE A 117 -9.50 -5.26 -12.85
C ILE A 117 -10.61 -4.36 -13.39
N LYS A 118 -10.21 -3.35 -14.17
CA LYS A 118 -11.15 -2.45 -14.84
C LYS A 118 -11.84 -3.14 -16.01
N PRO A 119 -13.11 -2.76 -16.31
CA PRO A 119 -13.80 -3.23 -17.50
C PRO A 119 -12.98 -2.98 -18.77
N GLY A 120 -12.82 -4.02 -19.61
CA GLY A 120 -12.06 -3.94 -20.86
C GLY A 120 -10.56 -4.21 -20.74
N MET A 121 -10.03 -4.33 -19.52
CA MET A 121 -8.65 -4.74 -19.27
C MET A 121 -8.54 -6.27 -19.10
N THR A 122 -7.32 -6.80 -19.15
CA THR A 122 -7.00 -8.21 -19.04
C THR A 122 -5.79 -8.37 -18.09
N PRO A 123 -5.84 -9.32 -17.14
CA PRO A 123 -4.70 -9.58 -16.28
C PRO A 123 -3.61 -10.27 -17.11
N TYR A 124 -2.39 -9.77 -17.03
CA TYR A 124 -1.25 -10.33 -17.73
C TYR A 124 -0.12 -10.65 -16.76
N SER A 125 0.24 -11.94 -16.69
CA SER A 125 1.27 -12.43 -15.79
C SER A 125 2.58 -12.67 -16.53
N PHE A 126 3.67 -12.21 -15.94
CA PHE A 126 5.03 -12.43 -16.43
C PHE A 126 6.01 -12.48 -15.27
N SER A 127 7.21 -12.97 -15.52
CA SER A 127 8.24 -13.12 -14.50
C SER A 127 9.31 -12.05 -14.68
N LEU A 128 9.62 -11.35 -13.59
CA LEU A 128 10.78 -10.48 -13.49
C LEU A 128 11.91 -11.13 -12.72
N THR A 129 13.10 -10.55 -12.81
CA THR A 129 14.22 -10.95 -11.97
C THR A 129 14.05 -10.32 -10.58
N ASN A 130 14.10 -11.13 -9.52
CA ASN A 130 13.71 -10.72 -8.17
C ASN A 130 14.57 -9.56 -7.60
N ARG A 131 15.85 -9.51 -7.98
CA ARG A 131 16.77 -8.43 -7.56
C ARG A 131 16.32 -7.04 -8.04
N ASP A 132 15.77 -6.97 -9.24
CA ASP A 132 15.38 -5.69 -9.86
C ASP A 132 14.08 -5.15 -9.24
N PHE A 133 13.20 -6.06 -8.78
CA PHE A 133 11.94 -5.69 -8.15
C PHE A 133 12.09 -5.19 -6.71
N LEU A 134 12.88 -5.86 -5.86
CA LEU A 134 12.97 -5.53 -4.42
C LEU A 134 13.59 -4.16 -4.13
N GLY A 135 14.41 -3.62 -5.04
CA GLY A 135 15.00 -2.28 -4.89
C GLY A 135 14.03 -1.12 -5.19
N SER A 136 12.86 -1.40 -5.78
CA SER A 136 11.98 -0.38 -6.37
C SER A 136 10.83 0.09 -5.44
N GLY A 137 10.59 -0.59 -4.32
CA GLY A 137 9.51 -0.24 -3.37
C GLY A 137 8.10 -0.34 -3.98
N ILE A 138 7.93 -1.21 -4.97
CA ILE A 138 6.66 -1.43 -5.68
C ILE A 138 5.80 -2.43 -4.91
N ALA A 139 4.54 -2.09 -4.67
CA ALA A 139 3.55 -2.92 -3.99
C ALA A 139 2.32 -3.19 -4.87
N VAL A 140 1.47 -4.13 -4.46
CA VAL A 140 0.18 -4.36 -5.13
C VAL A 140 -0.66 -3.08 -5.07
N GLY A 141 -1.31 -2.74 -6.18
CA GLY A 141 -2.07 -1.49 -6.33
C GLY A 141 -1.25 -0.29 -6.80
N ASP A 142 0.08 -0.36 -6.80
CA ASP A 142 0.92 0.68 -7.40
C ASP A 142 0.77 0.70 -8.93
N TYR A 143 1.12 1.85 -9.51
CA TYR A 143 1.27 2.03 -10.95
C TYR A 143 2.74 2.00 -11.33
N ILE A 144 3.06 1.35 -12.45
CA ILE A 144 4.41 1.18 -12.97
C ILE A 144 4.53 1.61 -14.43
N ASP A 145 5.74 1.98 -14.82
CA ASP A 145 6.13 2.08 -16.22
C ASP A 145 6.96 0.83 -16.57
N VAL A 146 6.67 0.25 -17.73
CA VAL A 146 7.34 -0.95 -18.24
C VAL A 146 8.33 -0.52 -19.30
N LEU A 147 9.58 -0.90 -19.10
CA LEU A 147 10.70 -0.63 -20.00
C LEU A 147 11.09 -1.93 -20.71
N VAL A 148 11.59 -1.81 -21.93
CA VAL A 148 12.18 -2.92 -22.65
C VAL A 148 13.61 -2.59 -23.03
N LEU A 149 14.53 -3.48 -22.68
CA LEU A 149 15.91 -3.49 -23.15
C LEU A 149 16.00 -4.40 -24.38
N THR A 150 16.46 -3.87 -25.51
CA THR A 150 16.62 -4.60 -26.77
C THR A 150 18.03 -4.47 -27.33
N SER A 151 18.40 -5.38 -28.23
CA SER A 151 19.65 -5.31 -29.00
C SER A 151 19.38 -5.63 -30.47
N ASP A 152 19.95 -4.84 -31.37
CA ASP A 152 19.86 -5.07 -32.82
C ASP A 152 20.75 -6.23 -33.30
N ASP A 153 21.80 -6.57 -32.54
CA ASP A 153 22.78 -7.60 -32.89
C ASP A 153 22.35 -8.99 -32.42
N GLN A 154 21.57 -9.08 -31.34
CA GLN A 154 21.15 -10.35 -30.76
C GLN A 154 19.79 -10.28 -30.07
N ASN A 155 19.05 -11.39 -30.13
CA ASN A 155 17.85 -11.55 -29.32
C ASN A 155 18.23 -11.88 -27.87
N ILE A 156 17.98 -10.94 -26.96
CA ILE A 156 18.23 -11.04 -25.52
C ILE A 156 16.98 -11.36 -24.70
N GLY A 157 15.82 -11.48 -25.36
CA GLY A 157 14.57 -11.84 -24.69
C GLY A 157 14.47 -13.33 -24.36
N GLU A 158 13.30 -13.73 -23.86
CA GLU A 158 13.03 -15.10 -23.40
C GLU A 158 13.21 -16.16 -24.48
N SER A 159 13.05 -15.78 -25.76
CA SER A 159 13.20 -16.69 -26.90
C SER A 159 14.62 -16.72 -27.49
N GLY A 160 15.56 -15.95 -26.91
CA GLY A 160 16.96 -15.92 -27.31
C GLY A 160 17.68 -17.22 -26.96
N ARG A 161 18.63 -17.63 -27.81
CA ARG A 161 19.45 -18.85 -27.61
C ARG A 161 20.39 -18.73 -26.39
N ASN A 162 20.76 -17.50 -26.03
CA ASN A 162 21.56 -17.19 -24.86
C ASN A 162 20.95 -15.93 -24.20
N ARG A 163 20.46 -16.07 -22.96
CA ARG A 163 19.88 -14.95 -22.17
C ARG A 163 20.96 -14.00 -21.64
N SER A 164 22.24 -14.27 -21.92
CA SER A 164 23.36 -13.39 -21.61
C SER A 164 23.53 -12.32 -22.68
N ILE A 165 23.79 -11.10 -22.23
CA ILE A 165 24.21 -9.99 -23.10
C ILE A 165 25.67 -10.26 -23.51
N ASN A 166 25.89 -10.64 -24.77
CA ASN A 166 27.25 -10.94 -25.29
C ASN A 166 27.86 -9.74 -26.02
N SER A 167 27.02 -8.82 -26.47
CA SER A 167 27.40 -7.54 -27.06
C SER A 167 26.55 -6.44 -26.45
N PHE A 168 27.19 -5.40 -25.96
CA PHE A 168 26.54 -4.18 -25.49
C PHE A 168 26.49 -3.08 -26.56
N ARG A 169 26.95 -3.37 -27.79
CA ARG A 169 27.19 -2.36 -28.84
C ARG A 169 25.91 -1.66 -29.34
N THR A 170 24.79 -2.36 -29.29
CA THR A 170 23.49 -1.94 -29.85
C THR A 170 22.38 -2.02 -28.81
N LEU A 171 22.72 -1.90 -27.53
CA LEU A 171 21.70 -1.92 -26.48
C LEU A 171 20.93 -0.60 -26.47
N SER A 172 19.61 -0.72 -26.42
CA SER A 172 18.70 0.40 -26.23
C SER A 172 17.61 0.04 -25.24
N VAL A 173 17.30 0.99 -24.37
CA VAL A 173 16.15 0.95 -23.47
C VAL A 173 15.08 1.88 -24.03
N SER A 174 13.85 1.41 -24.05
CA SER A 174 12.70 2.20 -24.49
C SER A 174 11.48 1.96 -23.60
N PRO A 175 10.63 2.98 -23.39
CA PRO A 175 9.38 2.80 -22.67
C PRO A 175 8.39 2.00 -23.53
N LEU A 176 7.88 0.91 -22.97
CA LEU A 176 6.94 0.02 -23.62
C LEU A 176 5.49 0.35 -23.23
N LEU A 177 5.23 0.50 -21.94
CA LEU A 177 3.94 0.83 -21.36
C LEU A 177 4.13 1.83 -20.23
N ASN A 178 3.17 2.73 -20.04
CA ASN A 178 3.21 3.72 -18.96
C ASN A 178 1.97 3.60 -18.09
N ASN A 179 2.13 3.87 -16.80
CA ASN A 179 1.06 3.94 -15.81
C ASN A 179 0.15 2.69 -15.81
N VAL A 180 0.78 1.52 -15.68
CA VAL A 180 0.13 0.21 -15.62
C VAL A 180 -0.05 -0.22 -14.17
N LYS A 181 -1.26 -0.62 -13.79
CA LYS A 181 -1.58 -1.05 -12.42
C LYS A 181 -1.09 -2.47 -12.15
N ILE A 182 -0.51 -2.69 -10.97
CA ILE A 182 -0.17 -4.04 -10.47
C ILE A 182 -1.36 -4.64 -9.73
N LEU A 183 -1.70 -5.87 -10.13
CA LEU A 183 -2.79 -6.66 -9.56
C LEU A 183 -2.29 -7.72 -8.57
N ALA A 184 -1.14 -8.34 -8.83
CA ALA A 184 -0.56 -9.30 -7.89
C ALA A 184 0.95 -9.36 -8.04
N ILE A 185 1.62 -9.66 -6.93
CA ILE A 185 3.04 -9.99 -6.88
C ILE A 185 3.11 -11.33 -6.16
N GLU A 186 3.41 -12.38 -6.90
CA GLU A 186 3.52 -13.73 -6.38
C GLU A 186 4.98 -13.97 -5.98
N GLY A 187 5.28 -13.72 -4.72
CA GLY A 187 6.56 -14.07 -4.14
C GLY A 187 6.30 -14.95 -2.93
N ASP A 188 6.55 -16.25 -3.07
CA ASP A 188 6.81 -17.05 -1.88
C ASP A 188 7.92 -16.33 -1.10
N ASN A 189 7.83 -16.29 0.24
CA ASN A 189 8.90 -15.86 1.15
C ASN A 189 10.15 -16.78 1.06
N LYS A 190 10.48 -17.30 -0.12
CA LYS A 190 11.63 -18.13 -0.43
C LYS A 190 12.74 -17.21 -0.96
N PRO A 191 13.78 -16.94 -0.17
CA PRO A 191 14.87 -16.03 -0.52
C PRO A 191 15.73 -16.47 -1.72
N ASN A 192 15.41 -17.60 -2.37
CA ASN A 192 16.22 -18.23 -3.42
C ASN A 192 15.53 -18.33 -4.79
N SER A 193 14.36 -17.72 -5.01
CA SER A 193 13.81 -17.63 -6.37
C SER A 193 14.36 -16.38 -7.06
N ASP A 194 15.16 -16.58 -8.10
CA ASP A 194 15.64 -15.49 -8.97
C ASP A 194 14.51 -14.87 -9.80
N SER A 195 13.36 -15.55 -9.87
CA SER A 195 12.18 -15.13 -10.61
C SER A 195 11.06 -14.69 -9.66
N LEU A 196 10.44 -13.56 -9.99
CA LEU A 196 9.28 -13.00 -9.30
C LEU A 196 8.11 -12.85 -10.29
N PRO A 197 7.09 -13.74 -10.23
CA PRO A 197 5.88 -13.58 -11.01
C PRO A 197 5.06 -12.36 -10.57
N ILE A 198 4.71 -11.53 -11.54
CA ILE A 198 3.91 -10.32 -11.35
C ILE A 198 2.76 -10.34 -12.34
N THR A 199 1.59 -9.93 -11.87
CA THR A 199 0.38 -9.77 -12.68
C THR A 199 0.01 -8.30 -12.76
N ILE A 200 -0.12 -7.80 -13.99
CA ILE A 200 -0.44 -6.41 -14.32
C ILE A 200 -1.75 -6.30 -15.09
N GLU A 201 -2.40 -5.14 -14.99
CA GLU A 201 -3.62 -4.79 -15.73
C GLU A 201 -3.29 -4.23 -17.11
N LEU A 202 -3.65 -4.91 -18.20
CA LEU A 202 -3.36 -4.46 -19.56
C LEU A 202 -4.62 -4.33 -20.43
N ALA A 203 -4.62 -3.34 -21.33
CA ALA A 203 -5.55 -3.30 -22.45
C ALA A 203 -5.18 -4.37 -23.49
N ARG A 204 -6.17 -4.83 -24.28
CA ARG A 204 -5.97 -5.90 -25.28
C ARG A 204 -4.83 -5.62 -26.27
N GLU A 205 -4.70 -4.38 -26.72
CA GLU A 205 -3.63 -3.93 -27.61
C GLU A 205 -2.23 -3.94 -26.96
N GLN A 206 -2.17 -3.72 -25.64
CA GLN A 206 -0.92 -3.74 -24.88
C GLN A 206 -0.41 -5.18 -24.66
N VAL A 207 -1.32 -6.16 -24.56
CA VAL A 207 -0.95 -7.59 -24.48
C VAL A 207 -0.11 -8.01 -25.68
N GLY A 208 -0.50 -7.61 -26.90
CA GLY A 208 0.27 -7.91 -28.11
C GLY A 208 1.70 -7.33 -28.07
N LYS A 209 1.83 -6.08 -27.60
CA LYS A 209 3.14 -5.44 -27.41
C LYS A 209 4.01 -6.20 -26.40
N MET A 210 3.44 -6.61 -25.26
CA MET A 210 4.15 -7.37 -24.23
C MET A 210 4.62 -8.73 -24.74
N VAL A 211 3.79 -9.44 -25.51
CA VAL A 211 4.17 -10.75 -26.08
C VAL A 211 5.38 -10.64 -27.01
N ILE A 212 5.43 -9.59 -27.83
CA ILE A 212 6.57 -9.35 -28.71
C ILE A 212 7.78 -8.92 -27.90
N ALA A 213 7.62 -7.93 -27.02
CA ALA A 213 8.71 -7.37 -26.22
C ALA A 213 9.43 -8.44 -25.39
N ARG A 214 8.69 -9.32 -24.70
CA ARG A 214 9.29 -10.43 -23.94
C ARG A 214 10.08 -11.41 -24.80
N ARG A 215 9.68 -11.60 -26.06
CA ARG A 215 10.37 -12.52 -26.97
C ARG A 215 11.70 -11.94 -27.45
N ILE A 216 11.79 -10.64 -27.64
CA ILE A 216 12.92 -9.97 -28.29
C ILE A 216 13.83 -9.20 -27.34
N GLY A 217 13.36 -8.90 -26.12
CA GLY A 217 14.04 -8.05 -25.16
C GLY A 217 13.81 -8.47 -23.71
N ILE A 218 14.56 -7.84 -22.81
CA ILE A 218 14.43 -7.99 -21.36
C ILE A 218 13.44 -6.92 -20.87
N ILE A 219 12.49 -7.33 -20.04
CA ILE A 219 11.49 -6.44 -19.46
C ILE A 219 11.96 -5.97 -18.10
N GLU A 220 11.92 -4.65 -17.90
CA GLU A 220 12.19 -4.01 -16.62
C GLU A 220 10.98 -3.17 -16.21
N VAL A 221 10.83 -2.93 -14.91
CA VAL A 221 9.72 -2.12 -14.38
C VAL A 221 10.22 -1.08 -13.41
N VAL A 222 9.60 0.09 -13.44
CA VAL A 222 9.88 1.17 -12.50
C VAL A 222 8.57 1.73 -11.95
N LYS A 223 8.57 2.21 -10.70
CA LYS A 223 7.39 2.85 -10.12
C LYS A 223 7.06 4.11 -10.92
N SER A 224 5.82 4.22 -11.41
CA SER A 224 5.40 5.33 -12.24
C SER A 224 5.37 6.61 -11.41
N LEU A 225 6.04 7.64 -11.91
CA LEU A 225 6.01 8.98 -11.31
C LEU A 225 4.79 9.73 -11.85
N SER A 226 4.17 10.57 -11.02
CA SER A 226 3.00 11.36 -11.41
C SER A 226 3.21 12.06 -12.77
N GLN A 227 2.15 12.11 -13.57
CA GLN A 227 2.03 12.54 -14.99
C GLN A 227 2.82 13.78 -15.45
N SER A 228 3.39 14.58 -14.55
CA SER A 228 4.19 15.78 -14.86
C SER A 228 5.68 15.49 -15.10
N ALA A 229 6.16 14.27 -14.86
CA ALA A 229 7.55 13.88 -15.09
C ALA A 229 7.64 12.75 -16.14
N ALA A 230 7.13 13.00 -17.34
CA ALA A 230 7.48 12.19 -18.51
C ALA A 230 8.95 12.47 -18.88
N ILE A 231 9.87 12.08 -18.01
CA ILE A 231 11.28 11.98 -18.36
C ILE A 231 11.33 10.94 -19.47
N SER A 232 11.92 11.28 -20.61
CA SER A 232 12.12 10.32 -21.69
C SER A 232 12.99 9.17 -21.14
N MET A 233 12.37 8.04 -20.82
CA MET A 233 13.06 6.83 -20.36
C MET A 233 13.68 6.06 -21.54
N ASN A 234 14.28 6.80 -22.47
CA ASN A 234 15.05 6.25 -23.57
C ASN A 234 16.53 6.46 -23.25
N ALA A 235 17.30 5.40 -23.38
CA ALA A 235 18.75 5.45 -23.29
C ALA A 235 19.32 4.45 -24.26
N ASP A 236 20.42 4.81 -24.90
CA ASP A 236 21.20 3.88 -25.71
C ASP A 236 22.60 3.66 -25.11
N THR A 237 23.39 2.85 -25.81
CA THR A 237 24.76 2.56 -25.40
C THR A 237 25.65 3.82 -25.38
N HIS A 238 25.44 4.79 -26.28
CA HIS A 238 26.23 6.01 -26.37
C HIS A 238 25.95 6.96 -25.20
N ASP A 239 24.72 6.97 -24.68
CA ASP A 239 24.36 7.78 -23.51
C ASP A 239 25.12 7.37 -22.25
N VAL A 240 25.44 6.07 -22.11
CA VAL A 240 26.17 5.52 -20.94
C VAL A 240 27.68 5.42 -21.22
N LEU A 241 28.06 5.15 -22.46
CA LEU A 241 29.46 5.00 -22.90
C LEU A 241 29.78 6.02 -24.00
N PRO A 242 29.98 7.31 -23.67
CA PRO A 242 30.12 8.39 -24.66
C PRO A 242 31.36 8.25 -25.57
N ASN A 243 32.37 7.49 -25.12
CA ASN A 243 33.59 7.23 -25.88
C ASN A 243 33.51 5.98 -26.76
N PHE A 244 32.42 5.21 -26.67
CA PHE A 244 32.23 4.01 -27.47
C PHE A 244 31.71 4.39 -28.86
N LYS A 245 32.49 4.12 -29.90
CA LYS A 245 32.09 4.34 -31.30
C LYS A 245 31.77 3.00 -31.96
N SER A 246 30.50 2.71 -32.17
CA SER A 246 30.09 1.58 -33.01
C SER A 246 30.15 1.99 -34.48
N VAL A 247 31.03 1.37 -35.26
CA VAL A 247 31.04 1.53 -36.72
C VAL A 247 30.48 0.26 -37.34
N ILE A 248 29.36 0.38 -38.05
CA ILE A 248 28.77 -0.72 -38.83
C ILE A 248 29.18 -0.51 -40.29
N GLU A 249 30.15 -1.28 -40.77
CA GLU A 249 30.46 -1.31 -42.20
C GLU A 249 29.40 -2.14 -42.94
N ILE A 250 28.56 -1.48 -43.73
CA ILE A 250 27.65 -2.16 -44.66
C ILE A 250 28.45 -2.52 -45.91
N ARG A 251 29.11 -3.68 -45.90
CA ARG A 251 29.69 -4.25 -47.11
C ARG A 251 28.61 -5.07 -47.81
N GLY A 252 28.31 -4.69 -49.04
CA GLY A 252 27.28 -5.31 -49.87
C GLY A 252 27.34 -6.83 -49.80
N GLN A 253 26.29 -7.41 -49.22
CA GLN A 253 25.98 -8.84 -49.10
C GLN A 253 26.57 -9.65 -47.93
N ASN A 254 27.37 -9.07 -47.03
CA ASN A 254 27.64 -9.73 -45.73
C ASN A 254 27.93 -8.70 -44.64
N LYS A 255 27.15 -8.71 -43.56
CA LYS A 255 27.49 -8.02 -42.31
C LYS A 255 28.76 -8.65 -41.76
N ALA A 256 29.90 -7.98 -41.90
CA ALA A 256 31.14 -8.33 -41.23
C ALA A 256 31.34 -7.38 -40.05
N PHE A 257 31.59 -7.93 -38.86
CA PHE A 257 31.73 -7.18 -37.62
C PHE A 257 33.23 -7.04 -37.27
N ASN A 258 33.66 -5.83 -36.89
CA ASN A 258 34.95 -5.52 -36.26
C ASN A 258 34.77 -5.10 -34.80
#